data_AF-A0A6M3IG08-F1
#
_entry.id   AF-A0A6M3IG08-F1
#
_cell.length_a   1.000
_cell.length_b   1.000
_cell.length_c   1.000
_cell.angle_alpha   90.00
_cell.angle_beta   90.00
_cell.angle_gamma   90.00
#
_symmetry.space_group_name_H-M   'P 1'
#
loop_
_entity.id
_entity.type
_entity.pdbx_description
1 polymer ?
#
loop_
_entity_poly.entity_id
_entity_poly.type
_entity_poly.pdbx_seq_one_letter_code
_entity_poly.pdbx_strand_id
1 'polypeptide(L)'
;MLKIFEEAIVIGDKIIIEDHAFDVIKGKHEFWIPEMEAKIIWSWNGRIESYTDWDKGRNRELIETQKFNENMVGFNKESIQSIQEEYSLLDKLGKWNMAPPVNGIFYIKNFITDYPYYRALNCDSKGVYGIFVKNAEKLVEGKFNRFRFEEIFVDPGLVELSEGAFGDLGKENNMVNGYLIDVRRTLWDSIRWKGELAIKNIEYREDVKKLEKRILDLCQFPYGRRKHNYQSYLLGEVYIEGSRDTLYRFKQMEIEEDLSGKTVLDLGSQLGAMCLEAYKRGARWITGLESEMDYVNCARDLVRANGFQINYIKKDLSKDTKTSIGYINTYYKNPVDIIFALSMYKHIGDSLWDLLRGISWKTCYVESNNAPDGMKTEHVHKMVEGMSRLDCEFELIGKTEDRSPRMIWRLKR
;
A
#
# COMPACT_ATOMS: atom_id res chain seq x y z
N MET A 1 -12.03 -16.74 -15.51
CA MET A 1 -12.67 -15.62 -14.78
C MET A 1 -11.71 -15.21 -13.67
N LEU A 2 -11.48 -13.92 -13.47
CA LEU A 2 -10.62 -13.40 -12.40
C LEU A 2 -11.35 -13.56 -11.06
N LYS A 3 -10.81 -14.32 -10.11
CA LYS A 3 -11.36 -14.41 -8.74
C LYS A 3 -10.90 -13.19 -7.93
N ILE A 4 -11.79 -12.56 -7.17
CA ILE A 4 -11.47 -11.40 -6.34
C ILE A 4 -11.56 -11.78 -4.87
N PHE A 5 -10.53 -11.44 -4.12
CA PHE A 5 -10.49 -11.50 -2.65
C PHE A 5 -10.45 -10.08 -2.10
N GLU A 6 -11.22 -9.78 -1.06
CA GLU A 6 -11.26 -8.43 -0.50
C GLU A 6 -9.99 -8.10 0.28
N GLU A 7 -9.46 -9.04 1.05
CA GLU A 7 -8.30 -8.82 1.90
C GLU A 7 -7.48 -10.11 2.07
N ALA A 8 -6.17 -9.94 2.18
CA ALA A 8 -5.28 -10.94 2.72
C ALA A 8 -4.29 -10.32 3.70
N ILE A 9 -4.01 -11.00 4.81
CA ILE A 9 -3.10 -10.53 5.86
C ILE A 9 -1.99 -11.55 6.06
N VAL A 10 -0.75 -11.17 5.79
CA VAL A 10 0.44 -11.99 6.06
C VAL A 10 1.13 -11.51 7.33
N ILE A 11 1.29 -12.41 8.30
CA ILE A 11 2.02 -12.17 9.56
C ILE A 11 2.86 -13.40 9.87
N GLY A 12 4.18 -13.22 9.97
CA GLY A 12 5.08 -14.37 10.09
C GLY A 12 4.82 -15.37 8.95
N ASP A 13 4.85 -16.67 9.23
CA ASP A 13 4.66 -17.74 8.22
C ASP A 13 3.19 -18.13 8.01
N LYS A 14 2.25 -17.22 8.35
CA LYS A 14 0.82 -17.41 8.14
C LYS A 14 0.25 -16.33 7.23
N ILE A 15 -0.74 -16.71 6.43
CA ILE A 15 -1.58 -15.80 5.67
C ILE A 15 -3.06 -16.05 5.99
N ILE A 16 -3.82 -14.99 6.20
CA ILE A 16 -5.26 -15.04 6.39
C ILE A 16 -5.93 -14.49 5.13
N ILE A 17 -6.82 -15.26 4.51
CA ILE A 17 -7.63 -14.86 3.34
C ILE A 17 -9.08 -15.23 3.63
N GLU A 18 -10.01 -14.28 3.54
CA GLU A 18 -11.45 -14.50 3.80
C GLU A 18 -11.69 -15.26 5.12
N ASP A 19 -11.05 -14.82 6.21
CA ASP A 19 -11.14 -15.43 7.56
C ASP A 19 -10.54 -16.84 7.71
N HIS A 20 -9.88 -17.36 6.69
CA HIS A 20 -9.18 -18.65 6.74
C HIS A 20 -7.67 -18.45 6.82
N ALA A 21 -7.02 -19.10 7.79
CA ALA A 21 -5.58 -19.04 7.98
C ALA A 21 -4.89 -20.22 7.29
N PHE A 22 -3.84 -19.93 6.52
CA PHE A 22 -3.03 -20.90 5.80
C PHE A 22 -1.55 -20.75 6.18
N ASP A 23 -0.80 -21.86 6.07
CA ASP A 23 0.66 -21.79 6.01
C ASP A 23 1.12 -21.15 4.70
N VAL A 24 2.12 -20.28 4.79
CA VAL A 24 2.68 -19.60 3.63
C VAL A 24 4.19 -19.78 3.56
N ILE A 25 4.67 -20.21 2.40
CA ILE A 25 6.09 -20.30 2.07
C ILE A 25 6.47 -19.01 1.35
N LYS A 26 7.45 -18.29 1.89
CA LYS A 26 7.90 -17.02 1.33
C LYS A 26 9.01 -17.26 0.32
N GLY A 27 8.70 -17.02 -0.95
CA GLY A 27 9.66 -16.96 -2.02
C GLY A 27 10.32 -15.58 -2.10
N LYS A 28 11.17 -15.40 -3.11
CA LYS A 28 11.86 -14.13 -3.35
C LYS A 28 10.93 -13.09 -3.98
N HIS A 29 9.92 -13.52 -4.72
CA HIS A 29 8.97 -12.67 -5.45
C HIS A 29 7.52 -13.10 -5.23
N GLU A 30 7.27 -13.97 -4.26
CA GLU A 30 5.96 -14.59 -4.08
C GLU A 30 5.70 -15.07 -2.65
N PHE A 31 4.42 -15.28 -2.39
CA PHE A 31 3.93 -16.09 -1.28
C PHE A 31 3.25 -17.32 -1.86
N TRP A 32 3.77 -18.49 -1.56
CA TRP A 32 3.20 -19.76 -1.96
C TRP A 32 2.34 -20.34 -0.84
N ILE A 33 1.12 -20.72 -1.17
CA ILE A 33 0.12 -21.26 -0.24
C ILE A 33 -0.21 -22.69 -0.70
N PRO A 34 0.52 -23.71 -0.22
CA PRO A 34 0.41 -25.08 -0.73
C PRO A 34 -0.98 -25.69 -0.61
N GLU A 35 -1.71 -25.33 0.44
CA GLU A 35 -3.07 -25.84 0.71
C GLU A 35 -4.10 -25.25 -0.27
N MET A 36 -4.01 -23.94 -0.54
CA MET A 36 -4.89 -23.23 -1.46
C MET A 36 -4.50 -23.45 -2.93
N GLU A 37 -3.36 -24.12 -3.19
CA GLU A 37 -2.77 -24.26 -4.51
C GLU A 37 -2.63 -22.89 -5.20
N ALA A 38 -2.06 -21.93 -4.47
CA ALA A 38 -2.06 -20.53 -4.85
C ALA A 38 -0.69 -19.87 -4.64
N LYS A 39 -0.25 -19.15 -5.67
CA LYS A 39 0.95 -18.30 -5.66
C LYS A 39 0.52 -16.84 -5.72
N ILE A 40 0.68 -16.10 -4.63
CA ILE A 40 0.52 -14.64 -4.63
C ILE A 40 1.82 -14.02 -5.10
N ILE A 41 1.71 -13.08 -6.01
CA ILE A 41 2.83 -12.39 -6.61
C ILE A 41 3.13 -11.21 -5.72
N TRP A 42 4.35 -11.14 -5.19
CA TRP A 42 4.75 -10.04 -4.35
C TRP A 42 4.82 -8.76 -5.18
N SER A 43 4.01 -7.79 -4.76
CA SER A 43 4.14 -6.41 -5.19
C SER A 43 3.98 -5.47 -4.02
N TRP A 44 4.54 -4.28 -4.18
CA TRP A 44 4.47 -3.20 -3.23
C TRP A 44 3.93 -1.95 -3.91
N ASN A 45 2.76 -1.45 -3.52
CA ASN A 45 2.07 -0.36 -4.22
C ASN A 45 1.88 -0.66 -5.73
N GLY A 46 1.48 -1.90 -6.05
CA GLY A 46 1.31 -2.38 -7.42
C GLY A 46 2.63 -2.56 -8.19
N ARG A 47 3.76 -2.51 -7.49
CA ARG A 47 5.11 -2.65 -8.03
C ARG A 47 5.69 -4.03 -7.74
N ILE A 48 5.98 -4.84 -8.75
CA ILE A 48 6.64 -6.14 -8.51
C ILE A 48 8.07 -5.88 -7.98
N GLU A 49 8.42 -6.47 -6.84
CA GLU A 49 9.72 -6.24 -6.18
C GLU A 49 10.42 -7.55 -5.78
N SER A 50 11.72 -7.44 -5.45
CA SER A 50 12.49 -8.49 -4.76
C SER A 50 12.33 -8.36 -3.26
N TYR A 51 11.98 -9.44 -2.58
CA TYR A 51 11.83 -9.47 -1.13
C TYR A 51 13.18 -9.47 -0.38
N THR A 52 14.24 -10.02 -0.97
CA THR A 52 15.48 -10.28 -0.23
C THR A 52 16.39 -9.05 -0.11
N ASP A 53 16.93 -8.84 1.10
CA ASP A 53 18.01 -7.87 1.42
C ASP A 53 19.21 -7.93 0.46
N TRP A 54 19.39 -9.02 -0.28
CA TRP A 54 20.46 -9.20 -1.25
C TRP A 54 20.40 -8.22 -2.44
N ASP A 55 19.20 -7.85 -2.92
CA ASP A 55 19.07 -6.77 -3.93
C ASP A 55 19.28 -5.38 -3.33
N LYS A 56 19.21 -5.28 -1.99
CA LYS A 56 19.64 -4.07 -1.29
C LYS A 56 21.17 -3.93 -1.39
N GLY A 57 21.98 -4.97 -1.62
CA GLY A 57 23.45 -4.80 -1.75
C GLY A 57 23.92 -3.66 -2.68
N ARG A 58 23.20 -3.41 -3.79
CA ARG A 58 23.47 -2.27 -4.71
C ARG A 58 22.49 -1.10 -4.58
N ASN A 59 21.24 -1.35 -4.14
CA ASN A 59 20.18 -0.33 -4.05
C ASN A 59 19.79 0.05 -2.61
N ARG A 60 20.43 -0.52 -1.58
CA ARG A 60 20.12 -0.34 -0.15
C ARG A 60 20.20 1.10 0.22
N GLU A 61 21.30 1.75 -0.14
CA GLU A 61 21.48 3.17 0.11
C GLU A 61 20.37 3.97 -0.58
N LEU A 62 20.02 3.67 -1.84
CA LEU A 62 18.93 4.37 -2.54
C LEU A 62 17.55 4.14 -1.91
N ILE A 63 17.28 2.94 -1.39
CA ILE A 63 16.03 2.60 -0.69
C ILE A 63 16.01 3.26 0.70
N GLU A 64 17.10 3.16 1.47
CA GLU A 64 17.24 3.69 2.83
C GLU A 64 17.34 5.23 2.85
N THR A 65 18.02 5.83 1.88
CA THR A 65 18.11 7.29 1.69
C THR A 65 16.93 7.87 0.93
N GLN A 66 15.91 7.05 0.63
CA GLN A 66 14.70 7.51 -0.05
C GLN A 66 15.00 8.18 -1.41
N LYS A 67 15.96 7.67 -2.18
CA LYS A 67 16.25 8.08 -3.57
C LYS A 67 15.67 7.12 -4.62
N PHE A 68 15.19 5.95 -4.20
CA PHE A 68 14.59 4.95 -5.10
C PHE A 68 13.19 5.35 -5.62
N ASN A 69 13.08 5.88 -6.84
CA ASN A 69 11.78 6.31 -7.41
C ASN A 69 11.33 5.43 -8.60
N GLU A 70 10.10 5.64 -9.06
CA GLU A 70 9.53 4.97 -10.26
C GLU A 70 10.30 5.11 -11.56
N ASN A 71 11.23 6.06 -11.63
CA ASN A 71 12.07 6.30 -12.79
C ASN A 71 13.42 5.56 -12.70
N MET A 72 13.71 4.87 -11.58
CA MET A 72 14.90 4.04 -11.49
C MET A 72 14.72 2.79 -12.34
N VAL A 73 15.73 2.51 -13.17
CA VAL A 73 15.72 1.44 -14.17
C VAL A 73 15.31 0.14 -13.49
N GLY A 74 14.11 -0.26 -13.90
CA GLY A 74 13.58 -1.58 -13.68
C GLY A 74 12.60 -1.75 -12.51
N PHE A 75 11.98 -0.65 -12.18
CA PHE A 75 10.59 -0.70 -11.83
C PHE A 75 9.73 -0.83 -13.12
N ASN A 76 8.92 -1.89 -13.28
CA ASN A 76 8.13 -2.09 -14.51
C ASN A 76 6.69 -1.56 -14.38
N LYS A 77 6.33 -0.58 -15.23
CA LYS A 77 4.93 -0.12 -15.46
C LYS A 77 4.04 -1.22 -16.07
N GLU A 78 4.64 -2.32 -16.51
CA GLU A 78 3.98 -3.49 -17.10
C GLU A 78 3.75 -4.62 -16.06
N SER A 79 3.50 -4.31 -14.78
CA SER A 79 3.32 -5.36 -13.75
C SER A 79 2.26 -6.40 -14.16
N ILE A 80 1.16 -5.95 -14.79
CA ILE A 80 0.13 -6.81 -15.37
C ILE A 80 0.68 -7.70 -16.48
N GLN A 81 1.49 -7.17 -17.40
CA GLN A 81 2.08 -7.95 -18.48
C GLN A 81 3.01 -9.04 -17.93
N SER A 82 3.85 -8.71 -16.94
CA SER A 82 4.71 -9.69 -16.28
C SER A 82 3.91 -10.83 -15.65
N ILE A 83 2.75 -10.52 -15.04
CA ILE A 83 1.84 -11.54 -14.50
C ILE A 83 1.27 -12.42 -15.62
N GLN A 84 0.87 -11.82 -16.74
CA GLN A 84 0.35 -12.54 -17.91
C GLN A 84 1.42 -13.43 -18.57
N GLU A 85 2.65 -12.93 -18.66
CA GLU A 85 3.81 -13.65 -19.17
C GLU A 85 4.13 -14.87 -18.30
N GLU A 86 4.20 -14.72 -16.97
CA GLU A 86 4.44 -15.86 -16.07
C GLU A 86 3.33 -16.89 -16.16
N TYR A 87 2.06 -16.47 -16.13
CA TYR A 87 0.95 -17.39 -16.28
C TYR A 87 1.05 -18.18 -17.59
N SER A 88 1.36 -17.49 -18.69
CA SER A 88 1.46 -18.09 -20.01
C SER A 88 2.64 -19.07 -20.09
N LEU A 89 3.77 -18.71 -19.49
CA LEU A 89 4.92 -19.60 -19.36
C LEU A 89 4.56 -20.85 -18.57
N LEU A 90 3.96 -20.71 -17.38
CA LEU A 90 3.58 -21.83 -16.53
C LEU A 90 2.53 -22.73 -17.20
N ASP A 91 1.52 -22.16 -17.88
CA ASP A 91 0.54 -22.91 -18.67
C ASP A 91 1.23 -23.74 -19.77
N LYS A 92 2.20 -23.15 -20.48
CA LYS A 92 2.93 -23.84 -21.55
C LYS A 92 3.84 -24.92 -20.98
N LEU A 93 4.59 -24.64 -19.93
CA LEU A 93 5.43 -25.64 -19.24
C LEU A 93 4.62 -26.78 -18.64
N GLY A 94 3.44 -26.48 -18.09
CA GLY A 94 2.52 -27.48 -17.55
C GLY A 94 2.14 -28.55 -18.58
N LYS A 95 2.00 -28.19 -19.86
CA LYS A 95 1.70 -29.13 -20.96
C LYS A 95 2.84 -30.11 -21.24
N TRP A 96 4.05 -29.78 -20.82
CA TRP A 96 5.24 -30.63 -20.93
C TRP A 96 5.60 -31.32 -19.59
N ASN A 97 4.75 -31.18 -18.56
CA ASN A 97 5.05 -31.56 -17.18
C ASN A 97 6.33 -30.90 -16.63
N MET A 98 6.63 -29.68 -17.08
CA MET A 98 7.84 -28.93 -16.67
C MET A 98 7.54 -27.89 -15.57
N ALA A 99 6.29 -27.51 -15.39
CA ALA A 99 5.80 -26.70 -14.26
C ALA A 99 4.49 -27.30 -13.75
N PRO A 100 4.07 -27.04 -12.50
CA PRO A 100 2.78 -27.51 -12.05
C PRO A 100 1.66 -26.85 -12.87
N PRO A 101 0.57 -27.57 -13.17
CA PRO A 101 -0.55 -26.99 -13.91
C PRO A 101 -1.12 -25.73 -13.23
N VAL A 102 -1.46 -24.72 -14.03
CA VAL A 102 -2.11 -23.50 -13.56
C VAL A 102 -3.59 -23.51 -13.92
N ASN A 103 -4.44 -22.97 -13.02
CA ASN A 103 -5.89 -22.99 -13.19
C ASN A 103 -6.56 -21.63 -12.90
N GLY A 104 -5.95 -20.57 -13.43
CA GLY A 104 -6.51 -19.23 -13.43
C GLY A 104 -5.77 -18.25 -12.54
N ILE A 105 -6.31 -17.04 -12.49
CA ILE A 105 -5.73 -15.90 -11.77
C ILE A 105 -6.75 -15.38 -10.77
N PHE A 106 -6.23 -14.83 -9.68
CA PHE A 106 -6.98 -14.07 -8.71
C PHE A 106 -6.32 -12.72 -8.43
N TYR A 107 -7.08 -11.86 -7.77
CA TYR A 107 -6.64 -10.54 -7.32
C TYR A 107 -7.12 -10.31 -5.89
N ILE A 108 -6.23 -9.83 -5.03
CA ILE A 108 -6.52 -9.44 -3.65
C ILE A 108 -6.51 -7.92 -3.59
N LYS A 109 -7.63 -7.29 -3.20
CA LYS A 109 -7.74 -5.83 -3.20
C LYS A 109 -6.84 -5.18 -2.16
N ASN A 110 -6.80 -5.74 -0.96
CA ASN A 110 -6.03 -5.21 0.16
C ASN A 110 -5.03 -6.28 0.63
N PHE A 111 -3.76 -6.11 0.28
CA PHE A 111 -2.71 -7.02 0.74
C PHE A 111 -1.96 -6.39 1.90
N ILE A 112 -2.21 -6.91 3.10
CA ILE A 112 -1.63 -6.40 4.33
C ILE A 112 -0.49 -7.32 4.75
N THR A 113 0.68 -6.75 5.03
CA THR A 113 1.82 -7.54 5.50
C THR A 113 2.74 -6.74 6.41
N ASP A 114 3.38 -7.41 7.35
CA ASP A 114 4.51 -6.88 8.10
C ASP A 114 5.83 -6.94 7.31
N TYR A 115 5.85 -7.58 6.13
CA TYR A 115 7.02 -7.70 5.27
C TYR A 115 7.19 -6.54 4.28
N PRO A 116 8.42 -6.24 3.82
CA PRO A 116 9.71 -6.81 4.23
C PRO A 116 10.29 -6.11 5.47
N TYR A 117 9.48 -5.32 6.19
CA TYR A 117 9.96 -4.48 7.29
C TYR A 117 9.88 -5.18 8.66
N TYR A 118 9.33 -6.40 8.72
CA TYR A 118 9.19 -7.35 9.84
C TYR A 118 8.63 -6.79 11.15
N ARG A 119 8.09 -5.57 11.14
CA ARG A 119 7.86 -4.82 12.37
C ARG A 119 6.65 -3.89 12.31
N ALA A 120 6.19 -3.49 11.12
CA ALA A 120 5.00 -2.67 10.95
C ALA A 120 4.16 -3.17 9.78
N LEU A 121 2.87 -3.36 10.03
CA LEU A 121 1.90 -3.68 8.98
C LEU A 121 1.81 -2.54 7.97
N ASN A 122 1.89 -2.88 6.70
CA ASN A 122 1.59 -2.03 5.55
C ASN A 122 0.47 -2.68 4.73
N CYS A 123 -0.36 -1.88 4.08
CA CYS A 123 -1.36 -2.32 3.13
C CYS A 123 -0.98 -1.84 1.72
N ASP A 124 -0.67 -2.78 0.82
CA ASP A 124 -0.69 -2.50 -0.60
C ASP A 124 -2.15 -2.30 -1.02
N SER A 125 -2.54 -1.02 -1.05
CA SER A 125 -3.88 -0.62 -1.42
C SER A 125 -4.10 -0.72 -2.92
N LYS A 126 -3.07 -0.86 -3.76
CA LYS A 126 -3.26 -1.17 -5.20
C LYS A 126 -3.63 -2.63 -5.45
N GLY A 127 -3.62 -3.46 -4.42
CA GLY A 127 -3.88 -4.88 -4.51
C GLY A 127 -2.76 -5.66 -5.19
N VAL A 128 -2.88 -6.97 -5.12
CA VAL A 128 -1.88 -7.91 -5.64
C VAL A 128 -2.56 -9.01 -6.44
N TYR A 129 -1.89 -9.48 -7.48
CA TYR A 129 -2.36 -10.62 -8.26
C TYR A 129 -1.78 -11.93 -7.73
N GLY A 130 -2.45 -13.02 -8.03
CA GLY A 130 -1.91 -14.35 -7.83
C GLY A 130 -2.43 -15.34 -8.86
N ILE A 131 -1.77 -16.49 -8.91
CA ILE A 131 -2.04 -17.57 -9.85
C ILE A 131 -2.43 -18.81 -9.03
N PHE A 132 -3.49 -19.50 -9.46
CA PHE A 132 -3.74 -20.85 -8.95
C PHE A 132 -2.79 -21.82 -9.64
N VAL A 133 -1.88 -22.41 -8.88
CA VAL A 133 -0.83 -23.33 -9.35
C VAL A 133 -0.97 -24.60 -8.54
N LYS A 134 -0.98 -25.78 -9.17
CA LYS A 134 -1.09 -27.05 -8.43
C LYS A 134 0.08 -27.27 -7.48
N ASN A 135 -0.18 -27.93 -6.34
CA ASN A 135 0.89 -28.26 -5.41
C ASN A 135 1.79 -29.38 -5.97
N ALA A 136 2.99 -29.00 -6.40
CA ALA A 136 3.98 -29.87 -7.02
C ALA A 136 4.32 -31.11 -6.17
N GLU A 137 4.31 -31.00 -4.83
CA GLU A 137 4.61 -32.12 -3.92
C GLU A 137 3.58 -33.25 -4.00
N LYS A 138 2.36 -32.95 -4.47
CA LYS A 138 1.26 -33.90 -4.59
C LYS A 138 1.07 -34.43 -6.02
N LEU A 139 1.91 -33.98 -6.96
CA LEU A 139 1.86 -34.42 -8.35
C LEU A 139 2.76 -35.65 -8.58
N VAL A 140 2.57 -36.31 -9.72
CA VAL A 140 3.59 -37.24 -10.24
C VAL A 140 4.85 -36.45 -10.59
N GLU A 141 6.03 -37.08 -10.49
CA GLU A 141 7.31 -36.43 -10.75
C GLU A 141 7.31 -35.69 -12.10
N GLY A 142 7.69 -34.42 -12.04
CA GLY A 142 7.83 -33.53 -13.17
C GLY A 142 9.04 -33.87 -14.03
N LYS A 143 9.12 -33.21 -15.18
CA LYS A 143 10.13 -33.44 -16.22
C LYS A 143 10.90 -32.17 -16.54
N PHE A 144 10.95 -31.21 -15.61
CA PHE A 144 11.75 -30.00 -15.80
C PHE A 144 13.21 -30.41 -15.97
N ASN A 145 13.76 -30.00 -17.11
CA ASN A 145 15.16 -30.16 -17.43
C ASN A 145 15.60 -28.88 -18.13
N ARG A 146 16.65 -28.27 -17.62
CA ARG A 146 17.13 -26.98 -18.10
C ARG A 146 17.50 -27.00 -19.59
N PHE A 147 18.27 -27.98 -20.05
CA PHE A 147 18.67 -28.08 -21.47
C PHE A 147 17.47 -28.23 -22.39
N ARG A 148 16.49 -29.03 -21.96
CA ARG A 148 15.24 -29.22 -22.71
C ARG A 148 14.36 -27.96 -22.69
N PHE A 149 14.36 -27.21 -21.59
CA PHE A 149 13.71 -25.91 -21.51
C PHE A 149 14.34 -24.90 -22.47
N GLU A 150 15.67 -24.88 -22.54
CA GLU A 150 16.43 -24.04 -23.49
C GLU A 150 16.07 -24.40 -24.94
N GLU A 151 16.19 -25.67 -25.31
CA GLU A 151 15.90 -26.17 -26.66
C GLU A 151 14.46 -25.86 -27.11
N ILE A 152 13.47 -26.02 -26.22
CA ILE A 152 12.05 -25.88 -26.58
C ILE A 152 11.57 -24.43 -26.53
N PHE A 153 12.11 -23.61 -25.62
CA PHE A 153 11.54 -22.28 -25.34
C PHE A 153 12.52 -21.14 -25.58
N VAL A 154 13.81 -21.30 -25.27
CA VAL A 154 14.79 -20.21 -25.38
C VAL A 154 15.35 -20.14 -26.80
N ASP A 155 15.85 -21.24 -27.35
CA ASP A 155 16.44 -21.30 -28.70
C ASP A 155 15.46 -20.86 -29.79
N PRO A 156 14.15 -21.19 -29.73
CA PRO A 156 13.16 -20.71 -30.67
C PRO A 156 12.71 -19.25 -30.44
N GLY A 157 13.24 -18.58 -29.40
CA GLY A 157 12.91 -17.20 -29.06
C GLY A 157 11.54 -17.02 -28.39
N LEU A 158 10.95 -18.08 -27.81
CA LEU A 158 9.67 -18.01 -27.09
C LEU A 158 9.83 -17.51 -25.64
N VAL A 159 11.03 -17.62 -25.08
CA VAL A 159 11.40 -17.11 -23.77
C VAL A 159 12.68 -16.31 -23.89
N GLU A 160 12.68 -15.11 -23.30
CA GLU A 160 13.86 -14.30 -23.08
C GLU A 160 14.33 -14.47 -21.63
N LEU A 161 15.59 -14.87 -21.44
CA LEU A 161 16.22 -15.08 -20.13
C LEU A 161 17.31 -14.05 -19.89
N SER A 162 17.31 -13.46 -18.70
CA SER A 162 18.50 -12.79 -18.18
C SER A 162 19.59 -13.80 -17.78
N GLU A 163 20.86 -13.36 -17.73
CA GLU A 163 21.97 -14.19 -17.26
C GLU A 163 21.74 -14.71 -15.82
N GLY A 164 21.16 -13.88 -14.94
CA GLY A 164 20.83 -14.27 -13.57
C GLY A 164 19.79 -15.39 -13.53
N ALA A 165 18.69 -15.24 -14.29
CA ALA A 165 17.64 -16.25 -14.38
C ALA A 165 18.17 -17.58 -14.91
N PHE A 166 19.06 -17.52 -15.89
CA PHE A 166 19.69 -18.71 -16.46
C PHE A 166 20.51 -19.51 -15.44
N GLY A 167 21.28 -18.84 -14.59
CA GLY A 167 22.02 -19.48 -13.50
C GLY A 167 21.11 -20.08 -12.43
N ASP A 168 19.94 -19.49 -12.23
CA ASP A 168 19.00 -19.84 -11.18
C ASP A 168 18.07 -21.01 -11.54
N LEU A 169 17.70 -21.20 -12.82
CA LEU A 169 16.77 -22.25 -13.25
C LEU A 169 17.12 -23.67 -12.76
N GLY A 170 18.41 -23.97 -12.56
CA GLY A 170 18.88 -25.27 -12.11
C GLY A 170 19.02 -25.42 -10.59
N LYS A 171 18.75 -24.38 -9.79
CA LYS A 171 18.91 -24.44 -8.34
C LYS A 171 17.82 -25.31 -7.72
N GLU A 172 18.21 -26.12 -6.74
CA GLU A 172 17.33 -27.07 -6.05
C GLU A 172 16.10 -26.38 -5.44
N ASN A 173 16.24 -25.17 -4.93
CA ASN A 173 15.14 -24.42 -4.32
C ASN A 173 14.14 -23.81 -5.32
N ASN A 174 14.42 -23.86 -6.62
CA ASN A 174 13.50 -23.40 -7.67
C ASN A 174 12.68 -24.55 -8.27
N MET A 175 12.98 -25.79 -7.87
CA MET A 175 12.30 -26.99 -8.34
C MET A 175 11.66 -27.74 -7.18
N VAL A 176 10.46 -28.26 -7.37
CA VAL A 176 9.81 -29.16 -6.42
C VAL A 176 9.28 -30.35 -7.18
N ASN A 177 9.66 -31.57 -6.77
CA ASN A 177 9.21 -32.82 -7.39
C ASN A 177 9.37 -32.82 -8.92
N GLY A 178 10.51 -32.34 -9.42
CA GLY A 178 10.81 -32.27 -10.86
C GLY A 178 10.07 -31.17 -11.64
N TYR A 179 9.36 -30.25 -10.98
CA TYR A 179 8.70 -29.10 -11.61
C TYR A 179 9.41 -27.80 -11.27
N LEU A 180 9.53 -26.89 -12.25
CA LEU A 180 9.88 -25.49 -12.00
C LEU A 180 8.71 -24.77 -11.33
N ILE A 181 8.93 -24.21 -10.14
CA ILE A 181 7.90 -23.51 -9.37
C ILE A 181 8.12 -21.99 -9.25
N ASP A 182 9.40 -21.57 -9.31
CA ASP A 182 9.81 -20.17 -9.18
C ASP A 182 10.16 -19.63 -10.56
N VAL A 183 9.36 -18.68 -11.04
CA VAL A 183 9.62 -17.93 -12.26
C VAL A 183 10.06 -16.54 -11.82
N ARG A 184 11.34 -16.25 -12.06
CA ARG A 184 11.99 -15.03 -11.59
C ARG A 184 11.54 -13.82 -12.41
N ARG A 185 11.30 -12.69 -11.71
CA ARG A 185 10.67 -11.49 -12.28
C ARG A 185 11.47 -10.20 -12.14
N THR A 186 12.62 -10.24 -11.48
CA THR A 186 13.39 -9.02 -11.25
C THR A 186 14.31 -8.73 -12.41
N LEU A 187 14.79 -7.50 -12.48
CA LEU A 187 15.46 -6.99 -13.68
C LEU A 187 16.71 -7.73 -14.07
N TRP A 188 17.47 -8.15 -13.06
CA TRP A 188 18.72 -8.89 -13.23
C TRP A 188 18.46 -10.40 -13.32
N ASP A 189 17.23 -10.82 -13.05
CA ASP A 189 16.78 -12.19 -12.85
C ASP A 189 15.33 -12.31 -13.38
N SER A 190 15.14 -12.08 -14.68
CA SER A 190 13.83 -12.14 -15.33
C SER A 190 13.76 -13.28 -16.34
N ILE A 191 12.61 -13.97 -16.34
CA ILE A 191 12.16 -14.87 -17.39
C ILE A 191 10.94 -14.22 -18.06
N ARG A 192 11.06 -13.86 -19.33
CA ARG A 192 9.99 -13.19 -20.08
C ARG A 192 9.44 -14.11 -21.16
N TRP A 193 8.12 -14.28 -21.19
CA TRP A 193 7.43 -15.01 -22.24
C TRP A 193 7.21 -14.11 -23.46
N LYS A 194 7.64 -14.56 -24.64
CA LYS A 194 7.49 -13.87 -25.93
C LYS A 194 6.44 -14.48 -26.84
N GLY A 195 5.93 -15.67 -26.50
CA GLY A 195 4.87 -16.31 -27.25
C GLY A 195 3.50 -15.67 -27.01
N GLU A 196 2.45 -16.32 -27.54
CA GLU A 196 1.08 -15.86 -27.30
C GLU A 196 0.70 -15.97 -25.81
N LEU A 197 0.07 -14.91 -25.28
CA LEU A 197 -0.45 -14.89 -23.92
C LEU A 197 -1.67 -15.79 -23.80
N ALA A 198 -1.63 -16.74 -22.85
CA ALA A 198 -2.74 -17.64 -22.53
C ALA A 198 -3.93 -16.89 -21.89
N ILE A 199 -3.66 -15.75 -21.27
CA ILE A 199 -4.64 -14.87 -20.66
C ILE A 199 -4.44 -13.44 -21.13
N LYS A 200 -5.53 -12.79 -21.48
CA LYS A 200 -5.58 -11.39 -21.89
C LYS A 200 -6.61 -10.70 -20.98
N ASN A 201 -6.41 -9.42 -20.67
CA ASN A 201 -7.34 -8.60 -19.88
C ASN A 201 -7.60 -9.13 -18.45
N ILE A 202 -6.57 -9.11 -17.59
CA ILE A 202 -6.71 -9.44 -16.17
C ILE A 202 -6.86 -8.22 -15.26
N GLU A 203 -6.97 -7.02 -15.83
CA GLU A 203 -7.01 -5.77 -15.05
C GLU A 203 -8.26 -5.70 -14.17
N TYR A 204 -8.05 -5.60 -12.86
CA TYR A 204 -9.08 -5.25 -11.91
C TYR A 204 -9.40 -3.74 -11.97
N ARG A 205 -10.68 -3.39 -11.93
CA ARG A 205 -11.16 -2.02 -11.84
C ARG A 205 -12.23 -1.90 -10.76
N GLU A 206 -12.16 -0.83 -9.97
CA GLU A 206 -13.20 -0.53 -9.01
C GLU A 206 -14.53 -0.19 -9.69
N ASP A 207 -15.63 -0.64 -9.11
CA ASP A 207 -16.96 -0.15 -9.47
C ASP A 207 -17.14 1.23 -8.85
N VAL A 208 -16.81 2.26 -9.63
CA VAL A 208 -16.83 3.65 -9.21
C VAL A 208 -18.19 4.06 -8.65
N LYS A 209 -19.30 3.64 -9.27
CA LYS A 209 -20.64 3.99 -8.80
C LYS A 209 -20.96 3.35 -7.45
N LYS A 210 -20.55 2.09 -7.26
CA LYS A 210 -20.70 1.40 -5.98
C LYS A 210 -19.82 2.04 -4.91
N LEU A 211 -18.62 2.48 -5.26
CA LEU A 211 -17.71 3.18 -4.36
C LEU A 211 -18.29 4.53 -3.92
N GLU A 212 -18.73 5.38 -4.86
CA GLU A 212 -19.37 6.67 -4.56
C GLU A 212 -20.55 6.49 -3.60
N LYS A 213 -21.42 5.51 -3.88
CA LYS A 213 -22.54 5.17 -3.00
C LYS A 213 -22.06 4.78 -1.59
N ARG A 214 -21.06 3.91 -1.48
CA ARG A 214 -20.48 3.51 -0.18
C ARG A 214 -19.87 4.69 0.57
N ILE A 215 -19.18 5.60 -0.12
CA ILE A 215 -18.64 6.81 0.48
C ILE A 215 -19.77 7.69 1.03
N LEU A 216 -20.86 7.86 0.27
CA LEU A 216 -22.02 8.60 0.75
C LEU A 216 -22.68 7.95 1.95
N ASP A 217 -22.85 6.62 1.94
CA ASP A 217 -23.55 5.87 2.99
C ASP A 217 -22.71 5.75 4.27
N LEU A 218 -21.41 5.50 4.13
CA LEU A 218 -20.53 5.12 5.24
C LEU A 218 -19.67 6.30 5.72
N CYS A 219 -19.17 7.16 4.84
CA CYS A 219 -18.13 8.14 5.20
C CYS A 219 -18.68 9.50 5.64
N GLN A 220 -19.73 9.45 6.46
CA GLN A 220 -20.35 10.61 7.09
C GLN A 220 -19.76 10.85 8.48
N PHE A 221 -19.66 12.10 8.92
CA PHE A 221 -19.25 12.38 10.30
C PHE A 221 -20.20 13.33 11.04
N PRO A 222 -20.98 12.84 12.04
CA PRO A 222 -20.98 11.47 12.57
C PRO A 222 -21.60 10.44 11.62
N TYR A 223 -21.16 9.18 11.72
CA TYR A 223 -21.58 8.04 10.89
C TYR A 223 -23.11 7.86 10.86
N GLY A 224 -23.68 7.67 9.67
CA GLY A 224 -25.11 7.40 9.45
C GLY A 224 -26.07 8.54 9.80
N ARG A 225 -25.56 9.74 10.13
CA ARG A 225 -26.37 10.88 10.61
C ARG A 225 -26.45 12.03 9.62
N ARG A 226 -25.83 11.95 8.45
CA ARG A 226 -25.72 13.08 7.51
C ARG A 226 -26.07 12.67 6.09
N LYS A 227 -26.41 13.67 5.27
CA LYS A 227 -26.74 13.45 3.85
C LYS A 227 -25.50 13.45 2.93
N HIS A 228 -24.38 13.95 3.43
CA HIS A 228 -23.15 14.16 2.65
C HIS A 228 -21.97 13.50 3.36
N ASN A 229 -21.02 13.01 2.56
CA ASN A 229 -19.69 12.60 3.00
C ASN A 229 -18.98 13.74 3.77
N TYR A 230 -18.10 13.34 4.69
CA TYR A 230 -17.46 14.29 5.58
C TYR A 230 -16.46 15.19 4.86
N GLN A 231 -15.54 14.60 4.09
CA GLN A 231 -14.47 15.31 3.38
C GLN A 231 -14.76 15.32 1.88
N SER A 232 -14.45 16.43 1.21
CA SER A 232 -14.29 16.43 -0.25
C SER A 232 -13.12 15.53 -0.64
N TYR A 233 -13.21 14.82 -1.74
CA TYR A 233 -12.20 13.82 -2.12
C TYR A 233 -11.97 13.81 -3.63
N LEU A 234 -10.78 13.36 -4.04
CA LEU A 234 -10.40 13.25 -5.45
C LEU A 234 -10.83 11.89 -6.01
N LEU A 235 -11.49 11.89 -7.16
CA LEU A 235 -11.85 10.70 -7.93
C LEU A 235 -11.57 10.95 -9.43
N GLY A 236 -10.58 10.22 -9.95
CA GLY A 236 -9.94 10.58 -11.22
C GLY A 236 -9.34 11.98 -11.12
N GLU A 237 -9.78 12.87 -12.00
CA GLU A 237 -9.32 14.26 -12.05
C GLU A 237 -10.28 15.25 -11.37
N VAL A 238 -11.36 14.76 -10.74
CA VAL A 238 -12.45 15.60 -10.23
C VAL A 238 -12.52 15.53 -8.70
N TYR A 239 -12.68 16.70 -8.06
CA TYR A 239 -13.03 16.75 -6.64
C TYR A 239 -14.53 16.60 -6.48
N ILE A 240 -14.92 15.59 -5.72
CA ILE A 240 -16.31 15.41 -5.27
C ILE A 240 -16.47 16.19 -3.97
N GLU A 241 -17.49 17.02 -3.92
CA GLU A 241 -17.79 17.87 -2.78
C GLU A 241 -18.10 17.03 -1.52
N GLY A 242 -17.66 17.54 -0.37
CA GLY A 242 -18.01 17.00 0.93
C GLY A 242 -18.18 18.14 1.92
N SER A 243 -18.61 17.84 3.15
CA SER A 243 -18.86 18.89 4.15
C SER A 243 -17.61 19.65 4.60
N ARG A 244 -16.41 19.19 4.21
CA ARG A 244 -15.11 19.80 4.51
C ARG A 244 -14.35 19.93 3.21
N ASP A 245 -13.91 21.14 2.89
CA ASP A 245 -13.26 21.47 1.63
C ASP A 245 -11.75 21.31 1.77
N THR A 246 -11.23 20.24 1.17
CA THR A 246 -9.82 19.85 1.23
C THR A 246 -8.93 20.89 0.57
N LEU A 247 -9.31 21.43 -0.59
CA LEU A 247 -8.47 22.40 -1.32
C LEU A 247 -8.42 23.73 -0.59
N TYR A 248 -9.56 24.20 -0.07
CA TYR A 248 -9.60 25.36 0.79
C TYR A 248 -8.69 25.20 2.01
N ARG A 249 -8.66 24.01 2.62
CA ARG A 249 -7.82 23.72 3.78
C ARG A 249 -6.33 23.73 3.43
N PHE A 250 -5.92 23.11 2.33
CA PHE A 250 -4.52 23.18 1.86
C PHE A 250 -4.07 24.63 1.70
N LYS A 251 -4.94 25.48 1.13
CA LYS A 251 -4.68 26.92 1.02
C LYS A 251 -4.58 27.61 2.38
N GLN A 252 -5.51 27.36 3.31
CA GLN A 252 -5.47 27.96 4.65
C GLN A 252 -4.26 27.49 5.48
N MET A 253 -3.76 26.29 5.23
CA MET A 253 -2.56 25.75 5.87
C MET A 253 -1.25 26.22 5.21
N GLU A 254 -1.33 26.99 4.12
CA GLU A 254 -0.18 27.44 3.34
C GLU A 254 0.72 26.27 2.91
N ILE A 255 0.12 25.13 2.58
CA ILE A 255 0.87 23.95 2.16
C ILE A 255 1.40 24.20 0.75
N GLU A 256 2.68 23.88 0.55
CA GLU A 256 3.35 23.98 -0.75
C GLU A 256 2.55 23.25 -1.85
N GLU A 257 2.50 23.83 -3.05
CA GLU A 257 1.87 23.21 -4.22
C GLU A 257 2.66 22.00 -4.73
N ASP A 258 3.97 21.99 -4.50
CA ASP A 258 4.86 20.88 -4.83
C ASP A 258 5.33 20.18 -3.53
N LEU A 259 4.91 18.93 -3.37
CA LEU A 259 5.32 18.05 -2.28
C LEU A 259 6.24 16.93 -2.79
N SER A 260 6.85 17.09 -3.96
CA SER A 260 7.76 16.12 -4.58
C SER A 260 8.77 15.56 -3.59
N GLY A 261 8.72 14.24 -3.41
CA GLY A 261 9.65 13.52 -2.54
C GLY A 261 9.36 13.59 -1.04
N LYS A 262 8.37 14.38 -0.60
CA LYS A 262 8.01 14.48 0.83
C LYS A 262 7.29 13.23 1.33
N THR A 263 7.46 12.98 2.63
CA THR A 263 6.75 11.96 3.41
C THR A 263 5.61 12.61 4.20
N VAL A 264 4.43 11.99 4.16
CA VAL A 264 3.19 12.50 4.75
C VAL A 264 2.57 11.43 5.65
N LEU A 265 2.11 11.86 6.82
CA LEU A 265 1.34 11.04 7.75
C LEU A 265 0.06 11.78 8.15
N ASP A 266 -1.09 11.17 7.96
CA ASP A 266 -2.39 11.71 8.37
C ASP A 266 -2.96 10.90 9.55
N LEU A 267 -3.09 11.55 10.70
CA LEU A 267 -3.60 10.95 11.94
C LEU A 267 -5.11 11.20 12.03
N GLY A 268 -5.91 10.13 11.94
CA GLY A 268 -7.37 10.23 11.82
C GLY A 268 -7.79 10.60 10.41
N SER A 269 -7.28 9.85 9.43
CA SER A 269 -7.36 10.22 8.02
C SER A 269 -8.77 10.19 7.41
N GLN A 270 -9.73 9.47 8.02
CA GLN A 270 -11.09 9.31 7.51
C GLN A 270 -11.08 8.77 6.06
N LEU A 271 -11.57 9.52 5.06
CA LEU A 271 -11.51 9.15 3.62
C LEU A 271 -10.11 9.35 3.02
N GLY A 272 -9.20 9.94 3.78
CA GLY A 272 -7.84 10.22 3.36
C GLY A 272 -7.73 11.36 2.36
N ALA A 273 -8.65 12.33 2.42
CA ALA A 273 -8.66 13.45 1.50
C ALA A 273 -7.35 14.25 1.49
N MET A 274 -6.74 14.44 2.67
CA MET A 274 -5.43 15.10 2.80
C MET A 274 -4.32 14.28 2.13
N CYS A 275 -4.35 12.96 2.31
CA CYS A 275 -3.41 12.04 1.67
C CYS A 275 -3.53 12.05 0.14
N LEU A 276 -4.75 12.04 -0.40
CA LEU A 276 -5.00 12.09 -1.85
C LEU A 276 -4.46 13.37 -2.48
N GLU A 277 -4.75 14.51 -1.87
CA GLU A 277 -4.22 15.80 -2.34
C GLU A 277 -2.70 15.84 -2.24
N ALA A 278 -2.14 15.33 -1.14
CA ALA A 278 -0.70 15.29 -0.99
C ALA A 278 -0.03 14.42 -2.07
N TYR A 279 -0.63 13.28 -2.44
CA TYR A 279 -0.16 12.44 -3.53
C TYR A 279 -0.20 13.17 -4.86
N LYS A 280 -1.31 13.86 -5.14
CA LYS A 280 -1.47 14.66 -6.37
C LYS A 280 -0.40 15.74 -6.49
N ARG A 281 0.02 16.35 -5.36
CA ARG A 281 1.12 17.32 -5.28
C ARG A 281 2.52 16.69 -5.34
N GLY A 282 2.64 15.37 -5.52
CA GLY A 282 3.92 14.68 -5.68
C GLY A 282 4.53 14.10 -4.40
N ALA A 283 3.81 14.11 -3.27
CA ALA A 283 4.29 13.43 -2.07
C ALA A 283 4.51 11.94 -2.36
N ARG A 284 5.68 11.44 -1.94
CA ARG A 284 6.15 10.12 -2.35
C ARG A 284 5.66 9.01 -1.45
N TRP A 285 5.66 9.25 -0.14
CA TRP A 285 5.28 8.26 0.86
C TRP A 285 4.20 8.83 1.75
N ILE A 286 3.03 8.21 1.71
CA ILE A 286 1.85 8.74 2.37
C ILE A 286 1.19 7.61 3.13
N THR A 287 0.95 7.83 4.43
CA THR A 287 0.19 6.91 5.27
C THR A 287 -0.96 7.64 5.93
N GLY A 288 -2.17 7.09 5.83
CA GLY A 288 -3.30 7.50 6.66
C GLY A 288 -3.58 6.46 7.74
N LEU A 289 -3.70 6.91 8.98
CA LEU A 289 -4.11 6.09 10.13
C LEU A 289 -5.55 6.43 10.49
N GLU A 290 -6.39 5.41 10.63
CA GLU A 290 -7.81 5.60 10.94
C GLU A 290 -8.34 4.44 11.80
N SER A 291 -9.19 4.73 12.78
CA SER A 291 -9.76 3.71 13.67
C SER A 291 -10.93 2.95 13.05
N GLU A 292 -11.72 3.63 12.22
CA GLU A 292 -12.95 3.09 11.63
C GLU A 292 -12.66 2.34 10.32
N MET A 293 -12.94 1.04 10.30
CA MET A 293 -12.58 0.18 9.18
C MET A 293 -13.36 0.53 7.90
N ASP A 294 -14.59 1.01 8.01
CA ASP A 294 -15.37 1.43 6.83
C ASP A 294 -14.73 2.62 6.12
N TYR A 295 -14.15 3.55 6.87
CA TYR A 295 -13.42 4.69 6.30
C TYR A 295 -12.13 4.21 5.63
N VAL A 296 -11.36 3.36 6.32
CA VAL A 296 -10.15 2.74 5.77
C VAL A 296 -10.45 2.02 4.46
N ASN A 297 -11.51 1.20 4.42
CA ASN A 297 -11.91 0.47 3.22
C ASN A 297 -12.27 1.41 2.07
N CYS A 298 -13.09 2.43 2.33
CA CYS A 298 -13.44 3.41 1.31
C CYS A 298 -12.20 4.19 0.81
N ALA A 299 -11.27 4.55 1.69
CA ALA A 299 -10.04 5.24 1.32
C ALA A 299 -9.13 4.36 0.44
N ARG A 300 -9.02 3.07 0.76
CA ARG A 300 -8.27 2.09 -0.04
C ARG A 300 -8.89 1.86 -1.42
N ASP A 301 -10.22 1.70 -1.48
CA ASP A 301 -10.95 1.60 -2.75
C ASP A 301 -10.76 2.87 -3.59
N LEU A 302 -10.79 4.04 -2.96
CA LEU A 302 -10.58 5.32 -3.64
C LEU A 302 -9.16 5.45 -4.21
N VAL A 303 -8.15 4.98 -3.48
CA VAL A 303 -6.76 4.92 -3.99
C VAL A 303 -6.65 4.01 -5.21
N ARG A 304 -7.33 2.84 -5.21
CA ARG A 304 -7.38 1.97 -6.39
C ARG A 304 -8.06 2.63 -7.56
N ALA A 305 -9.22 3.24 -7.34
CA ALA A 305 -9.97 3.93 -8.39
C ALA A 305 -9.16 5.06 -9.04
N ASN A 306 -8.32 5.74 -8.27
CA ASN A 306 -7.41 6.79 -8.76
C ASN A 306 -6.08 6.24 -9.31
N GLY A 307 -5.77 4.95 -9.12
CA GLY A 307 -4.46 4.39 -9.46
C GLY A 307 -3.30 4.95 -8.60
N PHE A 308 -3.60 5.44 -7.40
CA PHE A 308 -2.63 6.07 -6.49
C PHE A 308 -1.89 5.06 -5.61
N GLN A 309 -0.81 5.49 -4.97
CA GLN A 309 0.03 4.67 -4.09
C GLN A 309 0.07 5.27 -2.68
N ILE A 310 -0.98 4.99 -1.91
CA ILE A 310 -1.14 5.51 -0.54
C ILE A 310 -1.45 4.34 0.39
N ASN A 311 -0.78 4.30 1.54
CA ASN A 311 -1.00 3.28 2.55
C ASN A 311 -2.10 3.74 3.53
N TYR A 312 -3.16 2.96 3.71
CA TYR A 312 -4.13 3.18 4.77
C TYR A 312 -4.17 2.00 5.73
N ILE A 313 -4.03 2.31 7.02
CA ILE A 313 -3.95 1.30 8.08
C ILE A 313 -4.97 1.60 9.15
N LYS A 314 -5.72 0.55 9.50
CA LYS A 314 -6.59 0.60 10.66
C LYS A 314 -5.74 0.69 11.93
N LYS A 315 -5.82 1.82 12.62
CA LYS A 315 -5.10 2.05 13.87
C LYS A 315 -5.93 2.96 14.78
N ASP A 316 -6.26 2.44 15.96
CA ASP A 316 -6.90 3.22 17.01
C ASP A 316 -5.84 3.91 17.87
N LEU A 317 -5.68 5.22 17.64
CA LEU A 317 -4.69 6.05 18.33
C LEU A 317 -5.10 6.39 19.77
N SER A 318 -6.33 6.07 20.19
CA SER A 318 -6.85 6.40 21.53
C SER A 318 -6.54 5.34 22.58
N LYS A 319 -6.37 4.07 22.17
CA LYS A 319 -6.25 2.93 23.09
C LYS A 319 -4.87 2.72 23.66
N ASP A 320 -3.84 2.92 22.84
CA ASP A 320 -2.45 2.70 23.26
C ASP A 320 -1.50 3.60 22.46
N THR A 321 -1.16 4.73 23.08
CA THR A 321 -0.21 5.71 22.53
C THR A 321 1.18 5.09 22.32
N LYS A 322 1.64 4.23 23.24
CA LYS A 322 2.99 3.62 23.15
C LYS A 322 3.09 2.67 21.96
N THR A 323 2.08 1.82 21.77
CA THR A 323 2.01 0.91 20.62
C THR A 323 1.81 1.67 19.30
N SER A 324 1.15 2.83 19.33
CA SER A 324 1.00 3.70 18.15
C SER A 324 2.33 4.39 17.79
N ILE A 325 3.05 4.93 18.77
CA ILE A 325 4.40 5.46 18.59
C ILE A 325 5.35 4.38 18.05
N GLY A 326 5.35 3.19 18.66
CA GLY A 326 6.20 2.07 18.24
C GLY A 326 5.93 1.65 16.80
N TYR A 327 4.66 1.61 16.40
CA TYR A 327 4.25 1.36 15.01
C TYR A 327 4.79 2.43 14.06
N ILE A 328 4.56 3.72 14.35
CA ILE A 328 4.97 4.84 13.48
C ILE A 328 6.50 4.87 13.34
N ASN A 329 7.24 4.78 14.45
CA ASN A 329 8.71 4.81 14.43
C ASN A 329 9.34 3.60 13.75
N THR A 330 8.63 2.49 13.72
CA THR A 330 9.06 1.32 12.96
C THR A 330 8.88 1.54 11.45
N TYR A 331 7.77 2.17 11.07
CA TYR A 331 7.43 2.43 9.67
C TYR A 331 8.28 3.56 9.08
N TYR A 332 8.53 4.62 9.85
CA TYR A 332 9.29 5.80 9.43
C TYR A 332 10.68 5.83 10.10
N LYS A 333 11.72 5.55 9.31
CA LYS A 333 13.12 5.63 9.77
C LYS A 333 13.68 7.06 9.82
N ASN A 334 13.17 7.93 8.96
CA ASN A 334 13.52 9.35 8.90
C ASN A 334 12.35 10.18 9.46
N PRO A 335 12.59 11.42 9.90
CA PRO A 335 11.51 12.31 10.31
C PRO A 335 10.46 12.45 9.22
N VAL A 336 9.18 12.35 9.58
CA VAL A 336 8.07 12.61 8.65
C VAL A 336 8.08 14.09 8.28
N ASP A 337 8.05 14.41 6.98
CA ASP A 337 8.12 15.80 6.54
C ASP A 337 6.86 16.58 6.95
N ILE A 338 5.69 15.97 6.77
CA ILE A 338 4.40 16.58 7.05
C ILE A 338 3.50 15.62 7.84
N ILE A 339 3.02 16.08 9.00
CA ILE A 339 1.95 15.42 9.75
C ILE A 339 0.66 16.25 9.66
N PHE A 340 -0.45 15.59 9.38
CA PHE A 340 -1.78 16.13 9.59
C PHE A 340 -2.38 15.53 10.88
N ALA A 341 -2.75 16.38 11.83
CA ALA A 341 -3.41 16.02 13.08
C ALA A 341 -4.67 16.89 13.24
N LEU A 342 -5.56 16.81 12.26
CA LEU A 342 -6.65 17.77 12.10
C LEU A 342 -7.85 17.35 12.95
N SER A 343 -8.28 18.19 13.88
CA SER A 343 -9.39 17.94 14.81
C SER A 343 -9.19 16.76 15.78
N MET A 344 -7.98 16.19 15.86
CA MET A 344 -7.67 14.99 16.63
C MET A 344 -7.76 15.17 18.15
N TYR A 345 -7.49 16.38 18.66
CA TYR A 345 -7.47 16.62 20.10
C TYR A 345 -8.80 16.29 20.80
N LYS A 346 -9.96 16.43 20.13
CA LYS A 346 -11.26 16.01 20.73
C LYS A 346 -11.30 14.54 21.10
N HIS A 347 -10.63 13.73 20.29
CA HIS A 347 -10.83 12.30 20.21
C HIS A 347 -9.83 11.57 21.10
N ILE A 348 -8.61 12.09 21.19
CA ILE A 348 -7.52 11.45 21.95
C ILE A 348 -6.93 12.35 23.03
N GLY A 349 -7.37 13.61 23.15
CA GLY A 349 -6.92 14.52 24.21
C GLY A 349 -5.40 14.68 24.24
N ASP A 350 -4.84 14.64 25.45
CA ASP A 350 -3.40 14.82 25.67
C ASP A 350 -2.54 13.69 25.08
N SER A 351 -3.13 12.53 24.78
CA SER A 351 -2.44 11.46 24.05
C SER A 351 -1.96 11.90 22.66
N LEU A 352 -2.57 12.93 22.05
CA LEU A 352 -2.05 13.53 20.81
C LEU A 352 -0.65 14.11 21.02
N TRP A 353 -0.43 14.81 22.15
CA TRP A 353 0.85 15.45 22.42
C TRP A 353 1.92 14.43 22.77
N ASP A 354 1.58 13.39 23.51
CA ASP A 354 2.49 12.28 23.78
C ASP A 354 2.86 11.52 22.49
N LEU A 355 1.89 11.32 21.60
CA LEU A 355 2.14 10.75 20.27
C LEU A 355 3.11 11.62 19.47
N LEU A 356 2.85 12.93 19.36
CA LEU A 356 3.71 13.87 18.64
C LEU A 356 5.09 14.05 19.29
N ARG A 357 5.22 13.86 20.61
CA ARG A 357 6.53 13.83 21.29
C ARG A 357 7.30 12.55 20.98
N GLY A 358 6.60 11.42 20.87
CA GLY A 358 7.21 10.10 20.66
C GLY A 358 7.65 9.80 19.23
N ILE A 359 7.22 10.59 18.25
CA ILE A 359 7.54 10.39 16.83
C ILE A 359 8.38 11.54 16.27
N SER A 360 9.21 11.25 15.27
CA SER A 360 10.07 12.23 14.61
C SER A 360 9.39 12.85 13.39
N TRP A 361 9.36 14.18 13.31
CA TRP A 361 8.69 14.94 12.25
C TRP A 361 9.30 16.33 12.08
N LYS A 362 9.08 16.96 10.92
CA LYS A 362 9.55 18.32 10.59
C LYS A 362 8.45 19.36 10.72
N THR A 363 7.30 19.14 10.09
CA THR A 363 6.13 20.03 10.17
C THR A 363 4.89 19.25 10.57
N CYS A 364 4.10 19.79 11.50
CA CYS A 364 2.82 19.22 11.90
C CYS A 364 1.73 20.29 11.83
N TYR A 365 0.62 19.97 11.17
CA TYR A 365 -0.57 20.81 11.13
C TYR A 365 -1.61 20.27 12.10
N VAL A 366 -1.98 21.11 13.06
CA VAL A 366 -2.98 20.78 14.07
C VAL A 366 -4.19 21.68 13.89
N GLU A 367 -5.38 21.12 14.03
CA GLU A 367 -6.62 21.88 13.96
C GLU A 367 -7.49 21.65 15.20
N SER A 368 -8.11 22.71 15.70
CA SER A 368 -9.08 22.62 16.79
C SER A 368 -10.36 21.89 16.38
N ASN A 369 -11.22 21.66 17.36
CA ASN A 369 -12.61 21.36 17.07
C ASN A 369 -13.40 22.65 16.85
N ASN A 370 -14.72 22.54 16.67
CA ASN A 370 -15.59 23.69 16.50
C ASN A 370 -15.32 24.74 17.59
N ALA A 371 -14.74 25.87 17.19
CA ALA A 371 -14.25 26.95 18.03
C ALA A 371 -14.92 28.26 17.58
N PRO A 372 -16.22 28.44 17.83
CA PRO A 372 -16.97 29.61 17.38
C PRO A 372 -16.40 30.92 17.93
N ASP A 373 -15.83 30.88 19.13
CA ASP A 373 -15.19 32.04 19.79
C ASP A 373 -13.67 32.08 19.56
N GLY A 374 -13.16 31.30 18.60
CA GLY A 374 -11.75 31.19 18.28
C GLY A 374 -10.90 30.85 19.50
N MET A 375 -9.88 31.67 19.78
CA MET A 375 -8.95 31.49 20.89
C MET A 375 -9.60 31.46 22.27
N LYS A 376 -10.80 32.03 22.45
CA LYS A 376 -11.50 32.04 23.74
C LYS A 376 -12.19 30.71 24.07
N THR A 377 -12.21 29.77 23.11
CA THR A 377 -12.86 28.48 23.30
C THR A 377 -12.02 27.61 24.25
N GLU A 378 -12.61 27.06 25.32
CA GLU A 378 -11.87 26.36 26.39
C GLU A 378 -10.89 25.28 25.88
N HIS A 379 -11.32 24.44 24.95
CA HIS A 379 -10.45 23.38 24.42
C HIS A 379 -9.29 23.92 23.58
N VAL A 380 -9.43 25.11 22.98
CA VAL A 380 -8.32 25.77 22.25
C VAL A 380 -7.23 26.18 23.23
N HIS A 381 -7.57 26.69 24.41
CA HIS A 381 -6.58 26.98 25.45
C HIS A 381 -5.81 25.73 25.89
N LYS A 382 -6.50 24.61 26.11
CA LYS A 382 -5.85 23.33 26.46
C LYS A 382 -4.93 22.84 25.34
N MET A 383 -5.32 23.03 24.07
CA MET A 383 -4.46 22.70 22.95
C MET A 383 -3.19 23.55 22.92
N VAL A 384 -3.30 24.87 23.12
CA VAL A 384 -2.14 25.77 23.17
C VAL A 384 -1.21 25.40 24.32
N GLU A 385 -1.76 25.09 25.49
CA GLU A 385 -0.98 24.61 26.63
C GLU A 385 -0.26 23.29 26.28
N GLY A 386 -0.95 22.33 25.67
CA GLY A 386 -0.35 21.07 25.21
C GLY A 386 0.77 21.27 24.20
N MET A 387 0.57 22.13 23.20
CA MET A 387 1.59 22.48 22.21
C MET A 387 2.81 23.16 22.84
N SER A 388 2.61 24.01 23.86
CA SER A 388 3.73 24.66 24.58
C SER A 388 4.64 23.70 25.34
N ARG A 389 4.17 22.47 25.57
CA ARG A 389 4.94 21.38 26.21
C ARG A 389 5.66 20.49 25.18
N LEU A 390 5.50 20.77 23.89
CA LEU A 390 6.29 20.16 22.84
C LEU A 390 7.55 21.00 22.66
N ASP A 391 8.69 20.32 22.50
CA ASP A 391 9.93 20.97 22.06
C ASP A 391 9.81 21.28 20.56
N CYS A 392 9.10 22.36 20.23
CA CYS A 392 8.85 22.83 18.87
C CYS A 392 8.40 24.30 18.85
N GLU A 393 8.58 24.96 17.71
CA GLU A 393 7.91 26.22 17.43
C GLU A 393 6.46 25.95 17.01
N PHE A 394 5.51 26.80 17.42
CA PHE A 394 4.13 26.73 16.94
C PHE A 394 3.55 28.11 16.65
N GLU A 395 2.82 28.19 15.55
CA GLU A 395 2.25 29.43 15.02
C GLU A 395 0.78 29.20 14.66
N LEU A 396 -0.10 30.13 15.05
CA LEU A 396 -1.47 30.16 14.56
C LEU A 396 -1.47 30.73 13.13
N ILE A 397 -1.74 29.89 12.14
CA ILE A 397 -1.64 30.25 10.72
C ILE A 397 -2.99 30.63 10.10
N GLY A 398 -4.11 30.29 10.74
CA GLY A 398 -5.41 30.64 10.19
C GLY A 398 -6.60 29.99 10.87
N LYS A 399 -7.74 30.09 10.19
CA LYS A 399 -9.00 29.46 10.57
C LYS A 399 -9.69 28.85 9.36
N THR A 400 -10.44 27.77 9.56
CA THR A 400 -11.35 27.23 8.54
C THR A 400 -12.80 27.42 8.94
N GLU A 401 -13.65 27.70 7.95
CA GLU A 401 -15.09 27.90 8.13
C GLU A 401 -15.93 27.05 7.16
N ASP A 402 -15.29 26.14 6.41
CA ASP A 402 -15.91 25.22 5.43
C ASP A 402 -17.09 24.41 5.98
N ARG A 403 -17.06 24.06 7.27
CA ARG A 403 -18.18 23.44 8.01
C ARG A 403 -18.57 24.18 9.27
N SER A 404 -17.54 24.59 10.01
CA SER A 404 -17.64 25.14 11.36
C SER A 404 -16.33 25.85 11.66
N PRO A 405 -16.32 26.99 12.36
CA PRO A 405 -15.09 27.70 12.71
C PRO A 405 -14.11 26.80 13.44
N ARG A 406 -12.88 26.70 12.95
CA ARG A 406 -11.78 25.97 13.60
C ARG A 406 -10.48 26.73 13.42
N MET A 407 -9.62 26.66 14.42
CA MET A 407 -8.32 27.29 14.44
C MET A 407 -7.26 26.30 13.96
N ILE A 408 -6.26 26.79 13.22
CA ILE A 408 -5.20 25.97 12.62
C ILE A 408 -3.84 26.47 13.07
N TRP A 409 -3.00 25.53 13.50
CA TRP A 409 -1.61 25.79 13.85
C TRP A 409 -0.65 25.01 12.98
N ARG A 410 0.49 25.64 12.69
CA ARG A 410 1.68 25.00 12.13
C ARG A 410 2.71 24.84 13.25
N LEU A 411 3.18 23.63 13.45
CA LEU A 411 4.25 23.30 14.37
C LEU A 411 5.50 22.91 13.57
N LYS A 412 6.69 23.31 14.04
CA LYS A 412 7.98 23.03 13.38
C LYS A 412 9.03 22.53 14.38
N ARG A 413 9.79 21.51 13.99
CA ARG A 413 10.89 20.91 14.74
C ARG A 413 12.18 20.85 13.94
#